data_AF-A0A820ABM0-F1
#
_entry.id   AF-A0A820ABM0-F1
#
_cell.length_a   1.000
_cell.length_b   1.000
_cell.length_c   1.000
_cell.angle_alpha   90.00
_cell.angle_beta   90.00
_cell.angle_gamma   90.00
#
_symmetry.space_group_name_H-M   'P 1'
#
loop_
_entity.id
_entity.type
_entity.pdbx_description
1 polymer ?
#
loop_
_entity_poly.entity_id
_entity_poly.type
_entity_poly.pdbx_seq_one_letter_code
_entity_poly.pdbx_strand_id
1 'polypeptide(L)'
;MKSLEHDGITTWMWTGSYRIPIVTLTGSLQQDLLLIDKVLGAGELALSDHRSSWPSKSELLQLLSDARVGGMLSGKPGVIHLHMGSSSTKIDLLWQILNETTIPIRHMYLTHMSSRGDELLEEARKWIKAGGVCDFTADEEKLNETTTIDTLNTFRNEKLPLEYITISSDAYGYGFHFILKSFLPN
;
A
#
# COMPACT_ATOMS: atom_id res chain seq x y z
N MET A 1 -1.77 -10.72 -17.08
CA MET A 1 -2.80 -11.51 -16.36
C MET A 1 -3.29 -12.68 -17.21
N LYS A 2 -4.21 -12.49 -18.18
CA LYS A 2 -4.80 -13.62 -18.93
C LYS A 2 -3.78 -14.64 -19.50
N SER A 3 -2.63 -14.17 -20.02
CA SER A 3 -1.55 -15.06 -20.45
C SER A 3 -0.98 -15.93 -19.32
N LEU A 4 -0.72 -15.33 -18.14
CA LEU A 4 -0.24 -16.07 -16.97
C LEU A 4 -1.28 -17.09 -16.48
N GLU A 5 -2.57 -16.78 -16.63
CA GLU A 5 -3.65 -17.72 -16.28
C GLU A 5 -3.75 -18.87 -17.27
N HIS A 6 -3.46 -18.65 -18.55
CA HIS A 6 -3.30 -19.73 -19.52
C HIS A 6 -2.13 -20.66 -19.12
N ASP A 7 -1.11 -20.11 -18.46
CA ASP A 7 0.03 -20.87 -17.91
C ASP A 7 -0.26 -21.48 -16.53
N GLY A 8 -1.50 -21.40 -16.03
CA GLY A 8 -1.94 -22.02 -14.77
C GLY A 8 -1.70 -21.18 -13.50
N ILE A 9 -1.28 -19.93 -13.64
CA ILE A 9 -1.04 -19.01 -12.51
C ILE A 9 -2.34 -18.28 -12.16
N THR A 10 -2.71 -18.23 -10.89
CA THR A 10 -3.85 -17.41 -10.45
C THR A 10 -3.44 -15.95 -10.38
N THR A 11 -4.18 -15.06 -11.04
CA THR A 11 -3.86 -13.63 -11.06
C THR A 11 -5.02 -12.76 -10.58
N TRP A 12 -4.67 -11.60 -10.02
CA TRP A 12 -5.57 -10.55 -9.59
C TRP A 12 -4.91 -9.19 -9.86
N MET A 13 -5.67 -8.10 -9.79
CA MET A 13 -5.14 -6.75 -9.93
C MET A 13 -5.80 -5.75 -9.00
N TRP A 14 -5.07 -4.66 -8.78
CA TRP A 14 -5.64 -3.39 -8.35
C TRP A 14 -5.99 -2.55 -9.58
N THR A 15 -7.05 -1.75 -9.51
CA THR A 15 -7.28 -0.67 -10.48
C THR A 15 -6.66 0.64 -9.98
N GLY A 16 -6.28 1.54 -10.88
CA GLY A 16 -5.57 2.76 -10.52
C GLY A 16 -4.06 2.69 -10.66
N SER A 17 -3.39 3.60 -9.97
CA SER A 17 -1.93 3.82 -9.97
C SER A 17 -1.57 4.73 -8.79
N TYR A 18 -0.35 5.26 -8.74
CA TYR A 18 0.10 6.17 -7.67
C TYR A 18 -0.81 7.39 -7.48
N ARG A 19 -1.43 7.84 -8.56
CA ARG A 19 -2.21 9.09 -8.61
C ARG A 19 -3.59 8.93 -8.00
N ILE A 20 -3.98 9.92 -7.20
CA ILE A 20 -5.36 10.21 -6.79
C ILE A 20 -5.75 11.59 -7.36
N PRO A 21 -6.90 11.76 -8.04
CA PRO A 21 -7.89 10.73 -8.37
C PRO A 21 -7.35 9.64 -9.30
N ILE A 22 -7.83 8.40 -9.08
CA ILE A 22 -7.36 7.23 -9.83
C ILE A 22 -7.93 7.19 -11.25
N VAL A 23 -7.17 6.60 -12.17
CA VAL A 23 -7.66 6.21 -13.49
C VAL A 23 -8.16 4.77 -13.41
N THR A 24 -9.42 4.56 -13.75
CA THR A 24 -10.10 3.26 -13.71
C THR A 24 -10.43 2.77 -15.11
N LEU A 25 -10.80 1.50 -15.25
CA LEU A 25 -11.10 0.90 -16.56
C LEU A 25 -12.49 1.32 -17.07
N THR A 26 -13.46 1.49 -16.17
CA THR A 26 -14.82 1.91 -16.52
C THR A 26 -15.14 3.37 -16.19
N GLY A 27 -14.18 4.11 -15.61
CA GLY A 27 -14.41 5.45 -15.08
C GLY A 27 -14.97 5.48 -13.64
N SER A 28 -15.17 4.33 -12.99
CA SER A 28 -15.60 4.23 -11.60
C SER A 28 -14.98 3.01 -10.90
N LEU A 29 -14.43 3.21 -9.70
CA LEU A 29 -13.89 2.11 -8.88
C LEU A 29 -14.95 1.06 -8.54
N GLN A 30 -16.16 1.50 -8.19
CA GLN A 30 -17.24 0.59 -7.84
C GLN A 30 -17.65 -0.28 -9.03
N GLN A 31 -17.67 0.29 -10.24
CA GLN A 31 -17.95 -0.47 -11.46
C GLN A 31 -16.81 -1.41 -11.84
N ASP A 32 -15.55 -0.99 -11.71
CA ASP A 32 -14.39 -1.89 -11.89
C ASP A 32 -14.51 -3.10 -10.96
N LEU A 33 -14.81 -2.88 -9.68
CA LEU A 33 -15.03 -3.94 -8.69
C LEU A 33 -16.22 -4.85 -9.03
N LEU A 34 -17.31 -4.31 -9.56
CA LEU A 34 -18.50 -5.08 -9.91
C LEU A 34 -18.37 -5.88 -11.21
N LEU A 35 -17.78 -5.28 -12.24
CA LEU A 35 -17.83 -5.79 -13.61
C LEU A 35 -16.58 -6.58 -14.00
N ILE A 36 -15.45 -6.33 -13.33
CA ILE A 36 -14.16 -6.93 -13.69
C ILE A 36 -13.74 -7.86 -12.56
N ASP A 37 -13.95 -9.16 -12.75
CA ASP A 37 -13.65 -10.22 -11.79
C ASP A 37 -12.28 -10.03 -11.12
N LYS A 38 -11.23 -9.75 -11.89
CA LYS A 38 -9.83 -9.61 -11.42
C LYS A 38 -9.55 -8.43 -10.51
N VAL A 39 -10.39 -7.39 -10.48
CA VAL A 39 -10.15 -6.20 -9.64
C VAL A 39 -10.56 -6.49 -8.21
N LEU A 40 -9.61 -6.38 -7.26
CA LEU A 40 -9.84 -6.59 -5.82
C LEU A 40 -10.00 -5.29 -5.02
N GLY A 41 -9.63 -4.16 -5.62
CA GLY A 41 -9.54 -2.86 -4.95
C GLY A 41 -8.80 -1.83 -5.79
N ALA A 42 -8.43 -0.71 -5.19
CA ALA A 42 -7.61 0.32 -5.81
C ALA A 42 -6.16 0.26 -5.34
N GLY A 43 -5.21 0.55 -6.23
CA GLY A 43 -3.79 0.39 -5.94
C GLY A 43 -2.91 0.45 -7.18
N GLU A 44 -1.60 0.62 -7.05
CA GLU A 44 -0.85 0.98 -5.86
C GLU A 44 -0.86 2.51 -5.68
N LEU A 45 -1.48 3.06 -4.63
CA LEU A 45 -1.70 4.50 -4.45
C LEU A 45 -0.58 5.11 -3.61
N ALA A 46 0.03 6.21 -4.03
CA ALA A 46 1.16 6.79 -3.31
C ALA A 46 0.73 7.80 -2.24
N LEU A 47 1.19 7.59 -1.00
CA LEU A 47 1.09 8.53 0.11
C LEU A 47 2.47 8.74 0.74
N SER A 48 2.68 9.93 1.32
CA SER A 48 3.94 10.29 1.97
C SER A 48 5.18 10.08 1.09
N ASP A 49 5.02 10.18 -0.23
CA ASP A 49 6.06 10.01 -1.24
C ASP A 49 6.09 11.24 -2.15
N HIS A 50 7.28 11.65 -2.59
CA HIS A 50 7.45 12.81 -3.45
C HIS A 50 6.81 12.64 -4.85
N ARG A 51 6.48 11.40 -5.24
CA ARG A 51 5.77 11.03 -6.48
C ARG A 51 4.25 10.97 -6.30
N SER A 52 3.76 11.18 -5.07
CA SER A 52 2.33 11.23 -4.77
C SER A 52 1.66 12.43 -5.44
N SER A 53 0.36 12.32 -5.68
CA SER A 53 -0.49 13.46 -6.03
C SER A 53 -0.84 14.36 -4.84
N TRP A 54 -0.38 14.01 -3.62
CA TRP A 54 -0.67 14.71 -2.37
C TRP A 54 -2.17 14.92 -2.15
N PRO A 55 -2.96 13.83 -2.10
CA PRO A 55 -4.41 13.92 -1.99
C PRO A 55 -4.82 14.58 -0.67
N SER A 56 -5.91 15.34 -0.73
CA SER A 56 -6.63 15.78 0.46
C SER A 56 -7.26 14.60 1.20
N LYS A 57 -7.57 14.81 2.49
CA LYS A 57 -8.32 13.84 3.30
C LYS A 57 -9.64 13.45 2.65
N SER A 58 -10.35 14.41 2.05
CA SER A 58 -11.63 14.17 1.39
C SER A 58 -11.50 13.30 0.13
N GLU A 59 -10.46 13.51 -0.68
CA GLU A 59 -10.24 12.69 -1.88
C GLU A 59 -9.90 11.25 -1.52
N LEU A 60 -9.04 11.06 -0.51
CA LEU A 60 -8.69 9.72 -0.03
C LEU A 60 -9.89 9.03 0.64
N LEU A 61 -10.65 9.75 1.46
CA LEU A 61 -11.86 9.22 2.10
C LEU A 61 -12.93 8.83 1.07
N GLN A 62 -13.13 9.64 0.03
CA GLN A 62 -14.05 9.31 -1.05
C GLN A 62 -13.64 8.00 -1.74
N LEU A 63 -12.36 7.88 -2.11
CA LEU A 63 -11.84 6.67 -2.73
C LEU A 63 -11.97 5.43 -1.82
N LEU A 64 -11.68 5.58 -0.52
CA LEU A 64 -11.80 4.52 0.47
C LEU A 64 -13.26 4.08 0.65
N SER A 65 -14.20 5.03 0.66
CA SER A 65 -15.65 4.76 0.70
C SER A 65 -16.10 3.98 -0.54
N ASP A 66 -15.64 4.39 -1.73
CA ASP A 66 -15.94 3.72 -2.99
C ASP A 66 -15.38 2.29 -3.02
N ALA A 67 -14.15 2.09 -2.55
CA ALA A 67 -13.55 0.76 -2.42
C ALA A 67 -14.38 -0.12 -1.48
N ARG A 68 -14.75 0.40 -0.31
CA ARG A 68 -15.53 -0.31 0.70
C ARG A 68 -16.88 -0.76 0.16
N VAL A 69 -17.66 0.17 -0.41
CA VAL A 69 -19.00 -0.11 -0.95
C VAL A 69 -18.90 -1.05 -2.15
N GLY A 70 -17.97 -0.78 -3.08
CA GLY A 70 -17.74 -1.65 -4.24
C GLY A 70 -17.38 -3.08 -3.84
N GLY A 71 -16.57 -3.26 -2.80
CA GLY A 71 -16.25 -4.58 -2.23
C GLY A 71 -17.48 -5.29 -1.68
N MET A 72 -18.31 -4.59 -0.90
CA MET A 72 -19.57 -5.15 -0.39
C MET A 72 -20.50 -5.61 -1.51
N LEU A 73 -20.67 -4.80 -2.55
CA LEU A 73 -21.59 -5.10 -3.64
C LEU A 73 -21.07 -6.22 -4.56
N SER A 74 -19.75 -6.34 -4.72
CA SER A 74 -19.11 -7.35 -5.58
C SER A 74 -18.76 -8.65 -4.85
N GLY A 75 -18.86 -8.69 -3.51
CA GLY A 75 -18.39 -9.82 -2.70
C GLY A 75 -16.86 -9.94 -2.67
N LYS A 76 -16.14 -8.85 -2.93
CA LYS A 76 -14.68 -8.78 -3.01
C LYS A 76 -14.11 -7.98 -1.83
N PRO A 77 -12.78 -8.01 -1.60
CA PRO A 77 -12.17 -7.28 -0.49
C PRO A 77 -12.50 -5.77 -0.49
N GLY A 78 -12.43 -5.11 -1.65
CA GLY A 78 -12.72 -3.68 -1.74
C GLY A 78 -11.76 -2.83 -0.89
N VAL A 79 -10.47 -3.08 -1.04
CA VAL A 79 -9.42 -2.41 -0.26
C VAL A 79 -8.73 -1.32 -1.08
N ILE A 80 -8.01 -0.43 -0.41
CA ILE A 80 -7.01 0.42 -1.05
C ILE A 80 -5.61 -0.05 -0.64
N HIS A 81 -4.76 -0.28 -1.63
CA HIS A 81 -3.36 -0.66 -1.47
C HIS A 81 -2.48 0.59 -1.57
N LEU A 82 -1.79 0.92 -0.49
CA LEU A 82 -1.12 2.20 -0.27
C LEU A 82 0.41 2.01 -0.28
N HIS A 83 1.05 2.59 -1.27
CA HIS A 83 2.49 2.82 -1.28
C HIS A 83 2.85 3.89 -0.27
N MET A 84 3.74 3.55 0.66
CA MET A 84 4.26 4.49 1.63
C MET A 84 5.67 4.95 1.25
N GLY A 85 5.83 6.26 1.08
CA GLY A 85 7.13 6.91 0.95
C GLY A 85 7.75 7.29 2.30
N SER A 86 8.81 8.09 2.24
CA SER A 86 9.63 8.49 3.41
C SER A 86 9.35 9.90 3.93
N SER A 87 8.18 10.49 3.62
CA SER A 87 7.83 11.81 4.15
C SER A 87 7.62 11.77 5.67
N SER A 88 7.94 12.87 6.35
CA SER A 88 7.84 13.00 7.81
C SER A 88 6.41 12.82 8.35
N THR A 89 5.40 13.06 7.51
CA THR A 89 3.98 12.86 7.83
C THR A 89 3.55 11.39 7.89
N LYS A 90 4.41 10.45 7.48
CA LYS A 90 4.22 9.00 7.64
C LYS A 90 2.81 8.53 7.24
N ILE A 91 1.97 8.17 8.21
CA ILE A 91 0.60 7.70 8.00
C ILE A 91 -0.45 8.58 8.71
N ASP A 92 -0.09 9.82 9.09
CA ASP A 92 -0.95 10.72 9.86
C ASP A 92 -2.33 10.92 9.23
N LEU A 93 -2.39 11.02 7.90
CA LEU A 93 -3.63 11.15 7.15
C LEU A 93 -4.57 9.96 7.37
N LEU A 94 -4.02 8.74 7.49
CA LEU A 94 -4.80 7.52 7.70
C LEU A 94 -5.33 7.45 9.14
N TRP A 95 -4.52 7.85 10.12
CA TRP A 95 -4.98 7.96 11.50
C TRP A 95 -6.11 8.99 11.65
N GLN A 96 -6.02 10.13 10.97
CA GLN A 96 -7.11 11.12 10.95
C GLN A 96 -8.40 10.51 10.38
N ILE A 97 -8.33 9.80 9.25
CA ILE A 97 -9.50 9.13 8.66
C ILE A 97 -10.10 8.09 9.61
N LEU A 98 -9.27 7.27 10.26
CA LEU A 98 -9.76 6.26 11.22
C LEU A 98 -10.46 6.88 12.43
N ASN A 99 -9.93 7.98 12.96
CA ASN A 99 -10.49 8.63 14.15
C ASN A 99 -11.81 9.33 13.87
N GLU A 100 -12.07 9.69 12.61
CA GLU A 100 -13.25 10.45 12.19
C GLU A 100 -14.32 9.59 11.51
N THR A 101 -14.04 8.32 11.21
CA THR A 101 -14.93 7.47 10.42
C THR A 101 -15.10 6.08 11.03
N THR A 102 -16.08 5.32 10.53
CA THR A 102 -16.33 3.92 10.92
C THR A 102 -15.82 2.93 9.88
N ILE A 103 -15.00 3.39 8.92
CA ILE A 103 -14.44 2.51 7.89
C ILE A 103 -13.46 1.54 8.57
N PRO A 104 -13.61 0.22 8.40
CA PRO A 104 -12.72 -0.72 9.06
C PRO A 104 -11.28 -0.53 8.59
N ILE A 105 -10.35 -0.49 9.54
CA ILE A 105 -8.90 -0.31 9.30
C ILE A 105 -8.33 -1.27 8.24
N ARG A 106 -8.91 -2.47 8.13
CA ARG A 106 -8.51 -3.50 7.16
C ARG A 106 -8.77 -3.14 5.69
N HIS A 107 -9.52 -2.08 5.41
CA HIS A 107 -9.69 -1.57 4.05
C HIS A 107 -8.51 -0.71 3.56
N MET A 108 -7.56 -0.39 4.45
CA MET A 108 -6.33 0.31 4.12
C MET A 108 -5.15 -0.65 4.32
N TYR A 109 -4.51 -1.00 3.21
CA TYR A 109 -3.44 -1.98 3.16
C TYR A 109 -2.14 -1.28 2.82
N LEU A 110 -1.24 -1.12 3.80
CA LEU A 110 -0.03 -0.31 3.61
C LEU A 110 1.15 -1.19 3.23
N THR A 111 1.82 -0.88 2.12
CA THR A 111 3.05 -1.56 1.69
C THR A 111 4.30 -0.69 1.88
N HIS A 112 5.48 -1.28 1.71
CA HIS A 112 6.81 -0.69 1.96
C HIS A 112 7.03 -0.18 3.38
N MET A 113 6.31 -0.73 4.35
CA MET A 113 6.34 -0.25 5.72
C MET A 113 7.69 -0.51 6.43
N SER A 114 8.45 -1.52 5.99
CA SER A 114 9.76 -1.89 6.55
C SER A 114 10.94 -1.14 5.93
N SER A 115 10.83 -0.66 4.68
CA SER A 115 11.99 -0.30 3.86
C SER A 115 12.22 1.21 3.71
N ARG A 116 11.62 2.05 4.57
CA ARG A 116 11.60 3.52 4.45
C ARG A 116 12.06 4.27 5.71
N GLY A 117 12.68 3.54 6.65
CA GLY A 117 13.27 4.09 7.88
C GLY A 117 12.49 3.78 9.15
N ASP A 118 13.18 3.92 10.29
CA ASP A 118 12.71 3.47 11.60
C ASP A 118 11.40 4.13 12.05
N GLU A 119 11.17 5.39 11.68
CA GLU A 119 9.94 6.08 12.09
C GLU A 119 8.69 5.49 11.40
N LEU A 120 8.79 5.09 10.13
CA LEU A 120 7.66 4.46 9.44
C LEU A 120 7.44 3.04 9.97
N LEU A 121 8.52 2.34 10.32
CA LEU A 121 8.44 1.01 10.91
C LEU A 121 7.76 1.04 12.30
N GLU A 122 8.01 2.07 13.11
CA GLU A 122 7.29 2.31 14.36
C GLU A 122 5.81 2.56 14.12
N GLU A 123 5.44 3.30 13.08
CA GLU A 123 4.04 3.46 12.70
C GLU A 123 3.41 2.14 12.22
N ALA A 124 4.15 1.28 11.52
CA ALA A 124 3.72 -0.07 11.16
C ALA A 124 3.38 -0.89 12.42
N ARG A 125 4.25 -0.86 13.43
CA ARG A 125 4.03 -1.52 14.72
C ARG A 125 2.72 -1.06 15.38
N LYS A 126 2.44 0.25 15.37
CA LYS A 126 1.18 0.81 15.92
C LYS A 126 -0.03 0.40 15.10
N TRP A 127 0.07 0.45 13.77
CA TRP A 127 -1.00 0.08 12.84
C TRP A 127 -1.41 -1.39 12.98
N ILE A 128 -0.43 -2.29 13.06
CA ILE A 128 -0.64 -3.72 13.29
C ILE A 128 -1.34 -3.97 14.63
N LYS A 129 -0.89 -3.30 15.70
CA LYS A 129 -1.54 -3.40 17.03
C LYS A 129 -3.00 -2.92 17.02
N ALA A 130 -3.33 -1.97 16.15
CA ALA A 130 -4.70 -1.49 15.95
C ALA A 130 -5.55 -2.41 15.05
N GLY A 131 -4.99 -3.52 14.54
CA GLY A 131 -5.69 -4.48 13.68
C GLY A 131 -5.64 -4.16 12.19
N GLY A 132 -4.77 -3.22 11.80
CA GLY A 132 -4.54 -2.85 10.42
C GLY A 132 -3.47 -3.71 9.75
N VAL A 133 -3.58 -3.89 8.43
CA VAL A 133 -2.66 -4.75 7.68
C VAL A 133 -1.46 -3.95 7.17
N CYS A 134 -0.27 -4.48 7.42
CA CYS A 134 0.98 -3.98 6.87
C CYS A 134 1.64 -5.05 6.00
N ASP A 135 2.11 -4.62 4.84
CA ASP A 135 2.85 -5.40 3.88
C ASP A 135 4.30 -4.94 3.84
N PHE A 136 5.20 -5.90 3.99
CA PHE A 136 6.64 -5.66 3.96
C PHE A 136 7.18 -6.08 2.61
N THR A 137 8.04 -5.25 2.04
CA THR A 137 8.68 -5.59 0.77
C THR A 137 9.87 -6.48 1.05
N ALA A 138 9.87 -7.68 0.46
CA ALA A 138 10.99 -8.59 0.52
C ALA A 138 12.23 -7.90 -0.03
N ASP A 139 13.18 -7.63 0.86
CA ASP A 139 14.46 -7.01 0.56
C ASP A 139 15.60 -8.01 0.80
N GLU A 140 16.62 -7.93 -0.05
CA GLU A 140 17.92 -8.54 0.22
C GLU A 140 18.74 -7.57 1.08
N GLU A 141 19.58 -8.12 1.96
CA GLU A 141 20.41 -7.39 2.93
C GLU A 141 20.98 -6.09 2.34
N LYS A 142 20.52 -4.95 2.87
CA LYS A 142 21.22 -3.69 2.69
C LYS A 142 22.27 -3.56 3.77
N LEU A 143 23.49 -3.21 3.37
CA LEU A 143 24.53 -2.75 4.27
C LEU A 143 24.01 -1.53 5.07
N ASN A 144 23.74 -1.74 6.37
CA ASN A 144 23.36 -0.76 7.39
C ASN A 144 21.85 -0.45 7.60
N GLU A 145 20.92 -1.31 7.16
CA GLU A 145 19.48 -1.17 7.48
C GLU A 145 18.91 -2.47 8.06
N THR A 146 17.90 -2.38 8.94
CA THR A 146 17.15 -3.52 9.47
C THR A 146 16.43 -4.23 8.32
N THR A 147 16.69 -5.53 8.11
CA THR A 147 16.04 -6.27 7.02
C THR A 147 14.58 -6.58 7.35
N THR A 148 13.80 -6.98 6.33
CA THR A 148 12.44 -7.50 6.55
C THR A 148 12.45 -8.71 7.49
N ILE A 149 13.44 -9.60 7.39
CA ILE A 149 13.56 -10.77 8.28
C ILE A 149 13.84 -10.35 9.73
N ASP A 150 14.75 -9.40 9.95
CA ASP A 150 15.07 -8.88 11.29
C ASP A 150 13.86 -8.21 11.93
N THR A 151 13.11 -7.45 11.13
CA THR A 151 11.87 -6.80 11.54
C THR A 151 10.83 -7.84 11.98
N LEU A 152 10.62 -8.89 11.18
CA LEU A 152 9.66 -9.95 11.49
C LEU A 152 10.05 -10.72 12.76
N ASN A 153 11.33 -11.01 12.94
CA ASN A 153 11.84 -11.64 14.17
C ASN A 153 11.60 -10.76 15.39
N THR A 154 11.84 -9.45 15.26
CA THR A 154 11.56 -8.47 16.32
C THR A 154 10.08 -8.43 16.66
N PHE A 155 9.20 -8.30 15.68
CA PHE A 155 7.75 -8.24 15.89
C PHE A 155 7.18 -9.53 16.47
N ARG A 156 7.73 -10.69 16.06
CA ARG A 156 7.40 -11.99 16.64
C ARG A 156 7.79 -12.06 18.13
N ASN A 157 8.99 -11.60 18.48
CA ASN A 157 9.45 -11.59 19.87
C ASN A 157 8.63 -10.63 20.75
N GLU A 158 8.19 -9.51 20.18
CA GLU A 158 7.26 -8.56 20.79
C GLU A 158 5.80 -9.06 20.85
N LYS A 159 5.50 -10.23 20.27
CA LYS A 159 4.16 -10.83 20.20
C LYS A 159 3.13 -9.93 19.48
N LEU A 160 3.55 -9.25 18.43
CA LEU A 160 2.61 -8.58 17.53
C LEU A 160 1.73 -9.61 16.80
N PRO A 161 0.47 -9.25 16.45
CA PRO A 161 -0.42 -10.10 15.67
C PRO A 161 0.12 -10.25 14.24
N LEU A 162 0.87 -11.33 14.01
CA LEU A 162 1.53 -11.61 12.72
C LEU A 162 0.51 -11.89 11.60
N GLU A 163 -0.75 -12.20 11.93
CA GLU A 163 -1.83 -12.36 10.95
C GLU A 163 -2.19 -11.06 10.20
N TYR A 164 -1.70 -9.91 10.67
CA TYR A 164 -1.84 -8.62 9.98
C TYR A 164 -0.58 -8.20 9.23
N ILE A 165 0.37 -9.11 9.08
CA ILE A 165 1.61 -8.88 8.35
C ILE A 165 1.63 -9.75 7.10
N THR A 166 1.91 -9.14 5.96
CA THR A 166 2.19 -9.84 4.71
C THR A 166 3.53 -9.44 4.15
N ILE A 167 3.99 -10.20 3.16
CA ILE A 167 5.23 -9.93 2.45
C ILE A 167 4.95 -9.96 0.95
N SER A 168 5.37 -8.92 0.25
CA SER A 168 5.30 -8.83 -1.21
C SER A 168 6.69 -8.52 -1.79
N SER A 169 6.88 -8.75 -3.09
CA SER A 169 8.19 -8.61 -3.73
C SER A 169 8.47 -7.24 -4.34
N ASP A 170 7.44 -6.44 -4.63
CA ASP A 170 7.54 -5.27 -5.52
C ASP A 170 8.23 -5.60 -6.87
N ALA A 171 8.13 -6.85 -7.32
CA ALA A 171 8.86 -7.33 -8.49
C ALA A 171 8.43 -6.60 -9.76
N TYR A 172 9.41 -6.40 -10.64
CA TYR A 172 9.27 -5.60 -11.87
C TYR A 172 8.98 -4.10 -11.64
N GLY A 173 8.90 -3.65 -10.39
CA GLY A 173 9.07 -2.24 -10.01
C GLY A 173 10.52 -1.79 -10.11
N TYR A 174 10.75 -0.48 -10.18
CA TYR A 174 12.11 0.09 -10.22
C TYR A 174 12.30 1.12 -9.11
N GLY A 175 13.28 0.87 -8.23
CA GLY A 175 13.71 1.83 -7.22
C GLY A 175 14.64 2.89 -7.84
N PHE A 176 14.26 4.16 -7.79
CA PHE A 176 15.13 5.24 -8.26
C PHE A 176 16.15 5.61 -7.17
N HIS A 177 17.44 5.55 -7.50
CA HIS A 177 18.51 6.16 -6.74
C HIS A 177 19.17 7.24 -7.61
N PHE A 178 18.84 8.52 -7.36
CA PHE A 178 19.50 9.63 -8.04
C PHE A 178 20.88 9.85 -7.40
N ILE A 179 21.94 9.38 -8.05
CA ILE A 179 23.29 9.89 -7.81
C ILE A 179 23.49 11.07 -8.74
N LEU A 180 23.46 12.30 -8.21
CA LEU A 180 23.98 13.47 -8.91
C LEU A 180 25.51 13.34 -9.01
N LYS A 181 26.00 12.53 -9.95
CA LYS A 181 27.37 12.68 -10.44
C LYS A 181 27.33 13.61 -11.65
N SER A 182 27.83 14.83 -11.42
CA SER A 182 28.33 15.80 -12.40
C SER A 182 27.33 16.38 -13.42
N PHE A 183 26.63 17.45 -13.01
CA PHE A 183 26.21 18.55 -13.89
C PHE A 183 26.95 19.84 -13.50
N LEU A 184 28.27 19.77 -13.35
CA LEU A 184 29.12 20.95 -13.35
C LEU A 184 30.02 20.84 -14.58
N PRO A 185 29.89 21.73 -15.59
CA PRO A 185 30.87 21.82 -16.65
C PRO A 185 32.21 22.29 -16.05
N ASN A 186 33.30 21.69 -16.53
CA ASN A 186 34.67 22.10 -16.22
C ASN A 186 34.92 23.58 -16.56
#